data_AF-A0A517QXN4-F1
#
_entry.id   AF-A0A517QXN4-F1
#
_cell.length_a   1.000
_cell.length_b   1.000
_cell.length_c   1.000
_cell.angle_alpha   90.00
_cell.angle_beta   90.00
_cell.angle_gamma   90.00
#
_symmetry.space_group_name_H-M   'P 1'
#
loop_
_entity.id
_entity.type
_entity.pdbx_description
1 polymer ?
#
loop_
_entity_poly.entity_id
_entity_poly.type
_entity_poly.pdbx_seq_one_letter_code
_entity_poly.pdbx_strand_id
1 'polypeptide(L)'
;MTVSEELRQFHEFASNRLLNDSAELSLEELLDQWRFENPSSMSVGKDVSAVKEAIKDYKEGDRGTIAGEHSATLRAELGIGE
;
A
#
# COMPACT_ATOMS: atom_id res chain seq x y z
N MET A 1 9.01 1.90 -17.22
CA MET A 1 7.77 2.60 -17.60
C MET A 1 8.01 4.08 -17.40
N THR A 2 7.64 4.91 -18.37
CA THR A 2 7.70 6.37 -18.22
C THR A 2 6.39 6.88 -17.63
N VAL A 3 6.41 8.01 -16.91
CA VAL A 3 5.22 8.62 -16.30
C VAL A 3 4.09 8.83 -17.32
N SER A 4 4.43 9.20 -18.56
CA SER A 4 3.46 9.38 -19.64
C SER A 4 2.75 8.09 -20.04
N GLU A 5 3.43 6.94 -19.99
CA GLU A 5 2.84 5.64 -20.27
C GLU A 5 1.95 5.16 -19.12
N GLU A 6 2.30 5.47 -17.87
CA GLU A 6 1.47 5.18 -16.69
C GLU A 6 0.17 5.98 -16.74
N LEU A 7 0.26 7.27 -17.04
CA LEU A 7 -0.91 8.15 -17.15
C LEU A 7 -1.88 7.68 -18.23
N ARG A 8 -1.36 7.27 -19.40
CA ARG A 8 -2.19 6.74 -20.48
C ARG A 8 -2.90 5.44 -20.08
N GLN A 9 -2.18 4.51 -19.46
CA GLN A 9 -2.75 3.23 -19.00
C GLN A 9 -3.81 3.43 -17.92
N PHE A 10 -3.58 4.34 -16.98
CA PHE A 10 -4.58 4.70 -15.98
C PHE A 10 -5.83 5.33 -16.61
N HIS A 11 -5.66 6.24 -17.58
CA HIS A 11 -6.77 6.84 -18.29
C HIS A 11 -7.63 5.79 -19.01
N GLU A 12 -7.00 4.83 -19.70
CA GLU A 12 -7.70 3.72 -20.36
C GLU A 12 -8.44 2.83 -19.35
N PHE A 13 -7.81 2.50 -18.22
CA PHE A 13 -8.43 1.74 -17.14
C PHE A 13 -9.67 2.45 -16.56
N ALA A 14 -9.52 3.72 -16.16
CA ALA A 14 -10.60 4.50 -15.56
C ALA A 14 -11.78 4.67 -16.52
N SER A 15 -11.49 4.95 -17.80
CA SER A 15 -12.53 5.07 -18.85
C SER A 15 -13.31 3.76 -19.00
N ASN A 16 -12.62 2.62 -19.02
CA ASN A 16 -13.27 1.31 -19.14
C ASN A 16 -14.12 0.97 -17.90
N ARG A 17 -13.69 1.34 -16.69
CA ARG A 17 -14.46 1.11 -15.47
C ARG A 17 -15.70 1.98 -15.41
N LEU A 18 -15.60 3.27 -15.74
CA LEU A 18 -16.74 4.19 -15.77
C LEU A 18 -17.81 3.79 -16.80
N LEU A 19 -17.42 3.13 -17.90
CA LEU A 19 -18.35 2.68 -18.94
C LEU A 19 -19.03 1.34 -18.64
N ASN A 20 -18.39 0.47 -17.85
CA ASN A 20 -18.83 -0.92 -17.65
C ASN A 20 -19.29 -1.26 -16.23
N ASP A 21 -18.83 -0.51 -15.22
CA ASP A 21 -19.22 -0.71 -13.82
C ASP A 21 -20.15 0.43 -13.38
N SER A 22 -21.33 0.06 -12.87
CA SER A 22 -22.31 0.98 -12.28
C SER A 22 -21.93 1.49 -10.87
N ALA A 23 -20.76 1.08 -10.37
CA ALA A 23 -20.27 1.51 -9.06
C ALA A 23 -19.56 2.87 -9.20
N GLU A 24 -20.08 3.88 -8.50
CA GLU A 24 -19.48 5.22 -8.40
C GLU A 24 -18.21 5.19 -7.53
N LEU A 25 -17.14 4.56 -8.03
CA LEU A 25 -15.82 4.74 -7.43
C LEU A 25 -15.35 6.16 -7.70
N SER A 26 -14.81 6.80 -6.67
CA SER A 26 -14.10 8.07 -6.81
C SER A 26 -12.82 7.89 -7.63
N LEU A 27 -12.28 9.00 -8.14
CA LEU A 27 -11.02 8.97 -8.90
C LEU A 27 -9.84 8.41 -8.07
N GLU A 28 -9.84 8.66 -6.76
CA GLU A 28 -8.83 8.14 -5.84
C GLU A 28 -8.93 6.62 -5.71
N GLU A 29 -10.15 6.09 -5.52
CA GLU A 29 -10.38 4.65 -5.44
C GLU A 29 -10.04 3.93 -6.76
N LEU A 30 -10.33 4.54 -7.91
CA LEU A 30 -9.92 4.02 -9.21
C LEU A 30 -8.39 3.98 -9.36
N LEU A 31 -7.69 5.00 -8.86
CA LEU A 31 -6.23 5.06 -8.90
C LEU A 31 -5.60 4.00 -8.00
N ASP A 32 -6.15 3.81 -6.80
CA ASP A 32 -5.67 2.78 -5.86
C ASP A 32 -5.90 1.37 -6.41
N GLN A 33 -7.08 1.12 -6.98
CA GLN A 33 -7.37 -0.15 -7.64
C GLN A 33 -6.42 -0.38 -8.82
N TRP A 34 -6.19 0.63 -9.67
CA TRP A 34 -5.28 0.50 -10.80
C TRP A 34 -3.86 0.17 -10.35
N ARG A 35 -3.36 0.80 -9.29
CA ARG A 35 -2.04 0.53 -8.70
C ARG A 35 -1.93 -0.89 -8.12
N PHE A 36 -3.01 -1.39 -7.53
CA PHE A 36 -3.08 -2.76 -7.04
C PHE A 36 -3.00 -3.77 -8.21
N GLU A 37 -3.72 -3.53 -9.30
CA GLU A 37 -3.72 -4.39 -10.49
C GLU A 37 -2.45 -4.22 -11.35
N ASN A 38 -1.80 -3.05 -11.29
CA ASN A 38 -0.62 -2.69 -12.08
C ASN A 38 0.53 -2.22 -11.18
N PRO A 39 1.08 -3.11 -10.33
CA PRO A 39 2.13 -2.72 -9.41
C PRO A 39 3.39 -2.35 -10.18
N SER A 40 3.92 -1.15 -9.94
CA SER A 40 5.17 -0.71 -10.56
C SER A 40 6.32 -1.60 -10.08
N SER A 41 7.31 -1.86 -10.93
CA SER A 41 8.50 -2.65 -10.56
C SER A 41 9.24 -2.07 -9.34
N MET A 42 9.17 -0.76 -9.14
CA MET A 42 9.72 -0.08 -7.97
C MET A 42 8.90 -0.34 -6.70
N SER A 43 7.57 -0.33 -6.77
CA SER A 43 6.71 -0.70 -5.63
C SER A 43 6.90 -2.17 -5.22
N VAL A 44 6.90 -3.09 -6.21
CA VAL A 44 7.17 -4.50 -5.97
C VAL A 44 8.56 -4.70 -5.35
N GLY A 45 9.57 -3.98 -5.83
CA GLY A 45 10.93 -4.06 -5.28
C GLY A 45 11.01 -3.61 -3.82
N LYS A 46 10.29 -2.54 -3.46
CA LYS A 46 10.22 -2.04 -2.08
C LYS A 46 9.49 -3.02 -1.16
N ASP A 47 8.35 -3.53 -1.59
CA ASP A 47 7.53 -4.46 -0.80
C ASP A 47 8.27 -5.79 -0.58
N VAL A 48 8.90 -6.33 -1.64
CA VAL A 48 9.75 -7.53 -1.54
C VAL A 48 10.93 -7.30 -0.60
N SER A 49 11.54 -6.11 -0.62
CA SER A 49 12.65 -5.77 0.28
C SER A 49 12.17 -5.71 1.74
N ALA A 50 11.04 -5.06 2.02
CA ALA A 50 10.47 -4.98 3.36
C ALA A 50 10.13 -6.36 3.93
N VAL A 51 9.54 -7.26 3.12
CA VAL A 51 9.26 -8.63 3.54
C VAL A 51 10.55 -9.42 3.81
N LYS A 52 11.59 -9.24 2.98
CA LYS A 52 12.88 -9.90 3.19
C LYS A 52 13.56 -9.46 4.48
N GLU A 53 13.48 -8.17 4.81
CA GLU A 53 13.99 -7.62 6.06
C GLU A 53 13.23 -8.20 7.26
N ALA A 54 11.89 -8.18 7.24
CA ALA A 54 11.09 -8.78 8.31
C ALA A 54 11.39 -10.27 8.54
N ILE A 55 11.62 -11.04 7.46
CA ILE A 55 12.03 -12.45 7.57
C ILE A 55 13.43 -12.59 8.19
N LYS A 56 14.36 -11.70 7.82
CA LYS A 56 15.72 -11.69 8.39
C LYS A 56 15.66 -11.39 9.89
N ASP A 57 14.94 -10.35 10.29
CA ASP A 57 14.79 -9.94 11.69
C ASP A 57 14.18 -11.08 12.53
N TYR A 58 13.15 -11.73 11.99
CA TYR A 58 12.56 -12.92 12.64
C TYR A 58 13.57 -14.06 12.83
N LYS A 59 14.44 -14.32 11.85
CA LYS A 59 15.50 -15.32 11.95
C LYS A 59 16.59 -14.93 12.95
N GLU A 60 16.83 -13.63 13.12
CA GLU A 60 17.79 -13.07 14.09
C GLU A 60 17.22 -12.99 15.52
N GLY A 61 15.94 -13.31 15.69
CA GLY A 61 15.31 -13.46 17.00
C GLY A 61 14.20 -12.45 17.29
N ASP A 62 13.88 -11.55 16.36
CA ASP A 62 12.75 -10.64 16.51
C ASP A 62 11.42 -11.41 16.62
N ARG A 63 10.61 -11.03 17.59
CA ARG A 63 9.27 -11.58 17.83
C ARG A 63 8.19 -10.50 17.86
N GLY A 64 8.55 -9.27 17.48
CA GLY A 64 7.69 -8.10 17.62
C GLY A 64 7.45 -7.74 19.08
N THR A 65 6.37 -7.00 19.30
CA THR A 65 5.94 -6.52 20.62
C THR A 65 4.49 -6.92 20.88
N ILE A 66 4.10 -6.95 22.16
CA ILE A 66 2.71 -7.20 22.53
C ILE A 66 1.88 -6.00 22.09
N ALA A 67 0.90 -6.24 21.20
CA ALA A 67 0.15 -5.17 20.54
C ALA A 67 -0.47 -4.16 21.51
N GLY A 68 -1.07 -4.62 22.62
CA GLY A 68 -1.68 -3.73 23.62
C GLY A 68 -0.67 -2.82 24.33
N GLU A 69 0.45 -3.40 24.78
CA GLU A 69 1.51 -2.67 25.47
C GLU A 69 2.20 -1.68 24.53
N HIS A 70 2.55 -2.12 23.32
CA HIS A 70 3.19 -1.26 22.34
C HIS A 70 2.28 -0.12 21.91
N SER A 71 0.97 -0.39 21.74
CA SER A 71 -0.02 0.62 21.41
C SER A 71 -0.18 1.64 22.54
N ALA A 72 -0.15 1.23 23.81
CA ALA A 72 -0.18 2.14 24.95
C ALA A 72 1.07 3.04 25.02
N THR A 73 2.26 2.45 24.85
CA THR A 73 3.52 3.20 24.77
C THR A 73 3.51 4.24 23.65
N LEU A 74 3.10 3.83 22.44
CA LEU A 74 3.04 4.73 21.29
C LEU A 74 2.05 5.87 21.48
N ARG A 75 0.88 5.62 22.10
CA ARG A 75 -0.08 6.66 22.46
C ARG A 75 0.51 7.69 23.42
N ALA A 76 1.21 7.23 24.45
CA ALA A 76 1.89 8.10 25.41
C ALA A 76 2.98 8.96 24.74
N GLU A 77 3.80 8.38 23.86
CA GLU A 77 4.83 9.09 23.09
C GLU A 77 4.24 10.17 22.17
N LEU A 78 3.08 9.89 21.57
CA LEU A 78 2.41 10.80 20.63
C LEU A 78 1.44 11.77 21.30
N GLY A 79 1.28 11.71 22.63
CA GLY A 79 0.34 12.56 23.37
C GLY A 79 -1.14 12.30 23.03
N ILE A 80 -1.47 11.10 22.57
CA ILE A 80 -2.84 10.66 22.31
C ILE A 80 -3.34 10.03 23.62
N GLY A 81 -4.31 10.69 24.28
CA GLY A 81 -4.89 10.18 25.54
C GLY A 81 -5.51 8.78 25.42
N GLU A 82 -5.72 8.12 26.57
CA GLU A 82 -6.42 6.82 26.63
C GLU A 82 -7.80 6.83 25.97
#